data_AF-A0A068WAR2-F1
#
_entry.id   AF-A0A068WAR2-F1
#
_cell.length_a   1.000
_cell.length_b   1.000
_cell.length_c   1.000
_cell.angle_alpha   90.00
_cell.angle_beta   90.00
_cell.angle_gamma   90.00
#
_symmetry.space_group_name_H-M   'P 1'
#
loop_
_entity.id
_entity.type
_entity.pdbx_description
1 polymer ?
#
loop_
_entity_poly.entity_id
_entity_poly.type
_entity_poly.pdbx_seq_one_letter_code
_entity_poly.pdbx_strand_id
1 'polypeptide(L)'
;MMPKSVGGAPRCHCKHEATDHNVVTPYVCSRPNCKCTGFKTSVTCDCGFPAYKHTDVSETAEERKARDRPIGQPCVFQAMGGLTGFSSLLPGMARMDASGVGGSLTEAELDAPITANDHPFLRAHAAHLGPYQHPQNRLEGNAQLSNCVLSC
;
A
#
# COMPACT_ATOMS: atom_id res chain seq x y z
N MET A 1 -7.05 9.09 -9.61
CA MET A 1 -7.04 9.01 -8.15
C MET A 1 -7.29 7.57 -7.77
N MET A 2 -6.31 6.90 -7.15
CA MET A 2 -6.42 5.49 -6.82
C MET A 2 -7.05 5.33 -5.42
N PRO A 3 -8.10 4.52 -5.27
CA PRO A 3 -8.69 4.26 -3.98
C PRO A 3 -7.68 3.61 -3.01
N LYS A 4 -7.61 4.12 -1.77
CA LYS A 4 -6.67 3.62 -0.74
C LYS A 4 -7.27 2.41 -0.04
N SER A 5 -6.77 1.22 -0.33
CA SER A 5 -7.04 0.01 0.46
C SER A 5 -5.98 -0.13 1.55
N VAL A 6 -6.38 -0.06 2.81
CA VAL A 6 -5.50 -0.36 3.95
C VAL A 6 -5.35 -1.88 4.06
N GLY A 7 -4.33 -2.44 3.39
CA GLY A 7 -3.88 -3.83 3.53
C GLY A 7 -4.82 -4.91 2.95
N GLY A 8 -4.27 -5.74 2.05
CA GLY A 8 -4.94 -6.94 1.51
C GLY A 8 -5.88 -6.70 0.32
N ALA A 9 -6.41 -7.79 -0.25
CA ALA A 9 -7.39 -7.73 -1.33
C ALA A 9 -8.68 -7.01 -0.86
N PRO A 10 -9.36 -6.23 -1.72
CA PRO A 10 -10.57 -5.52 -1.34
C PRO A 10 -11.66 -6.52 -0.94
N ARG A 11 -12.07 -6.45 0.33
CA ARG A 11 -13.13 -7.30 0.89
C ARG A 11 -14.45 -6.56 0.92
N CYS A 12 -15.53 -7.33 0.78
CA CYS A 12 -16.87 -6.84 1.04
C CYS A 12 -17.05 -6.54 2.54
N HIS A 13 -18.08 -5.77 2.92
CA HIS A 13 -18.48 -5.59 4.32
C HIS A 13 -18.83 -6.92 5.01
N CYS A 14 -19.20 -7.98 4.26
CA CYS A 14 -19.34 -9.33 4.81
C CYS A 14 -18.01 -10.06 5.06
N LYS A 15 -16.87 -9.38 4.87
CA LYS A 15 -15.49 -9.88 5.01
C LYS A 15 -15.04 -10.94 4.01
N HIS A 16 -15.89 -11.31 3.05
CA HIS A 16 -15.54 -12.20 1.94
C HIS A 16 -14.86 -11.43 0.80
N GLU A 17 -14.13 -12.15 -0.04
CA GLU A 17 -13.41 -11.59 -1.18
C GLU A 17 -14.36 -11.23 -2.33
N ALA A 18 -13.89 -10.41 -3.26
CA ALA A 18 -14.67 -10.05 -4.46
C ALA A 18 -15.03 -11.27 -5.33
N THR A 19 -14.17 -12.29 -5.34
CA THR A 19 -14.37 -13.57 -6.04
C THR A 19 -15.53 -14.40 -5.48
N ASP A 20 -15.86 -14.21 -4.21
CA ASP A 20 -17.00 -14.85 -3.55
C ASP A 20 -18.34 -14.16 -3.87
N HIS A 21 -18.38 -13.19 -4.79
CA HIS A 21 -19.59 -12.46 -5.19
C HIS A 21 -19.91 -12.69 -6.67
N ASN A 22 -21.19 -12.64 -7.01
CA ASN A 22 -21.63 -12.73 -8.39
C ASN A 22 -21.15 -11.51 -9.20
N VAL A 23 -20.85 -11.70 -10.48
CA VAL A 23 -20.46 -10.65 -11.45
C VAL A 23 -21.66 -9.79 -11.87
N VAL A 24 -22.88 -10.27 -11.65
CA VAL A 24 -24.11 -9.54 -12.01
C VAL A 24 -24.64 -8.74 -10.81
N THR A 25 -25.03 -7.49 -11.05
CA THR A 25 -25.71 -6.63 -10.08
C THR A 25 -26.93 -7.37 -9.48
N PRO A 26 -27.09 -7.40 -8.14
CA PRO A 26 -26.46 -6.54 -7.14
C PRO A 26 -25.15 -7.08 -6.54
N TYR A 27 -24.48 -8.04 -7.19
CA TYR A 27 -23.23 -8.65 -6.74
C TYR A 27 -23.38 -9.37 -5.39
N VAL A 28 -24.34 -10.28 -5.28
CA VAL A 28 -24.63 -11.01 -4.03
C VAL A 28 -23.50 -12.00 -3.73
N CYS A 29 -23.18 -12.20 -2.45
CA CYS A 29 -22.20 -13.20 -2.04
C CYS A 29 -22.72 -14.63 -2.20
N SER A 30 -21.88 -15.50 -2.75
CA SER A 30 -22.13 -16.92 -2.98
C SER A 30 -21.83 -17.81 -1.77
N ARG A 31 -21.26 -17.24 -0.68
CA ARG A 31 -20.91 -18.00 0.53
C ARG A 31 -22.17 -18.42 1.31
N PRO A 32 -22.22 -19.67 1.82
CA PRO A 32 -23.33 -20.13 2.64
C PRO A 32 -23.47 -19.26 3.89
N ASN A 33 -24.71 -18.97 4.28
CA ASN A 33 -25.06 -18.14 5.44
C ASN A 33 -24.69 -16.64 5.35
N CYS A 34 -24.26 -16.15 4.18
CA CYS A 34 -24.06 -14.72 3.97
C CYS A 34 -25.37 -14.02 3.57
N LYS A 35 -25.71 -12.93 4.25
CA LYS A 35 -26.92 -12.12 3.96
C LYS A 35 -26.60 -10.73 3.41
N CYS A 36 -25.43 -10.56 2.78
CA CYS A 36 -25.09 -9.26 2.21
C CYS A 36 -26.01 -8.94 1.03
N THR A 37 -26.39 -7.68 0.89
CA THR A 37 -27.27 -7.21 -0.19
C THR A 37 -26.53 -6.94 -1.49
N GLY A 38 -25.20 -6.97 -1.45
CA GLY A 38 -24.34 -6.72 -2.58
C GLY A 38 -22.90 -6.42 -2.16
N PHE A 39 -21.97 -6.51 -3.12
CA PHE A 39 -20.57 -6.20 -2.89
C PHE A 39 -20.38 -4.73 -2.55
N LYS A 40 -19.86 -4.46 -1.36
CA LYS A 40 -19.59 -3.11 -0.87
C LYS A 40 -18.27 -3.13 -0.12
N THR A 41 -17.32 -2.30 -0.51
CA THR A 41 -15.99 -2.24 0.10
C THR A 41 -15.87 -1.02 1.03
N SER A 42 -15.07 -1.15 2.08
CA SER A 42 -14.72 -0.01 2.97
C SER A 42 -13.66 0.91 2.37
N VAL A 43 -13.30 0.69 1.11
CA VAL A 43 -12.29 1.46 0.41
C VAL A 43 -12.84 2.85 0.14
N THR A 44 -12.09 3.87 0.52
CA THR A 44 -12.46 5.27 0.34
C THR A 44 -11.65 5.89 -0.81
N CYS A 45 -12.31 6.76 -1.56
CA CYS A 45 -11.64 7.65 -2.51
C CYS A 45 -11.07 8.85 -1.76
N ASP A 46 -10.07 9.53 -2.34
CA ASP A 46 -9.49 10.75 -1.77
C ASP A 46 -10.52 11.89 -1.59
N CYS A 47 -11.66 11.81 -2.27
CA CYS A 47 -12.79 12.73 -2.06
C CYS A 47 -13.55 12.48 -0.74
N GLY A 48 -13.20 11.45 0.04
CA GLY A 48 -13.84 11.09 1.30
C GLY A 48 -15.08 10.20 1.15
N PHE A 49 -15.59 9.98 -0.06
CA PHE A 49 -16.72 9.08 -0.30
C PHE A 49 -16.28 7.61 -0.51
N PRO A 50 -17.12 6.62 -0.16
CA PRO A 50 -16.83 5.22 -0.42
C PRO A 50 -16.68 4.93 -1.91
N ALA A 51 -15.71 4.09 -2.27
CA ALA A 51 -15.41 3.73 -3.66
C ALA A 51 -16.63 3.16 -4.39
N TYR A 52 -17.43 2.31 -3.74
CA TYR A 52 -18.62 1.70 -4.36
C TYR A 52 -19.73 2.71 -4.75
N LYS A 53 -19.66 3.96 -4.30
CA LYS A 53 -20.58 5.03 -4.73
C LYS A 53 -20.10 5.76 -5.99
N HIS A 54 -18.88 5.49 -6.44
CA HIS A 54 -18.34 6.09 -7.64
C HIS A 54 -18.85 5.33 -8.86
N THR A 55 -19.13 6.09 -9.91
CA THR A 55 -19.38 5.53 -11.24
C THR A 55 -18.15 5.81 -12.06
N ASP A 56 -17.49 4.77 -12.53
CA ASP A 56 -16.41 4.91 -13.49
C ASP A 56 -17.01 5.31 -14.84
N VAL A 57 -16.50 6.40 -15.41
CA VAL A 57 -16.91 6.89 -16.72
C VAL A 57 -15.71 6.82 -17.65
N SER A 58 -15.74 5.91 -18.61
CA SER A 58 -14.80 5.85 -19.72
C SER A 58 -15.37 6.67 -20.88
N GLU A 59 -14.65 7.70 -21.30
CA GLU A 59 -15.03 8.52 -22.48
C GLU A 59 -13.95 8.39 -23.56
N THR A 60 -14.36 8.36 -24.82
CA THR A 60 -13.42 8.44 -25.96
C THR A 60 -12.94 9.87 -26.19
N ALA A 61 -11.88 10.03 -26.99
CA ALA A 61 -11.40 11.35 -27.37
C ALA A 61 -12.47 12.13 -28.15
N GLU A 62 -13.22 11.48 -29.04
CA GLU A 62 -14.30 12.12 -29.80
C GLU A 62 -15.43 12.59 -28.89
N GLU A 63 -15.83 11.77 -27.91
CA GLU A 63 -16.87 12.11 -26.93
C GLU A 63 -16.49 13.33 -26.08
N ARG A 64 -15.22 13.43 -25.67
CA ARG A 64 -14.71 14.60 -24.93
C ARG A 64 -14.69 15.85 -25.80
N LYS A 65 -14.36 15.71 -27.10
CA LYS A 65 -14.34 16.83 -28.05
C LYS A 65 -15.75 17.37 -28.26
N ALA A 66 -16.72 16.48 -28.39
CA ALA A 66 -18.13 16.84 -28.56
C ALA A 66 -18.71 17.58 -27.34
N ARG A 67 -18.10 17.43 -26.15
CA ARG A 67 -18.49 18.11 -24.90
C ARG A 67 -17.60 19.34 -24.59
N ASP A 68 -16.81 19.80 -25.56
CA ASP A 68 -15.86 20.91 -25.41
C ASP A 68 -14.87 20.73 -24.24
N ARG A 69 -14.48 19.49 -23.94
CA ARG A 69 -13.55 19.17 -22.86
C ARG A 69 -12.12 19.04 -23.40
N PRO A 70 -11.07 19.51 -22.69
CA PRO A 70 -9.71 19.37 -23.16
C PRO A 70 -9.32 17.90 -23.37
N ILE A 71 -8.67 17.66 -24.51
CA ILE A 71 -8.11 16.37 -24.92
C ILE A 71 -6.59 16.53 -24.97
N GLY A 72 -5.87 15.60 -24.34
CA GLY A 72 -4.41 15.56 -24.42
C GLY A 72 -3.94 15.26 -25.84
N GLN A 73 -2.77 15.76 -26.20
CA GLN A 73 -2.18 15.48 -27.52
C GLN A 73 -1.92 13.96 -27.65
N PRO A 74 -2.30 13.32 -28.78
CA PRO A 74 -2.00 11.91 -28.98
C PRO A 74 -0.49 11.72 -28.93
N CYS A 75 -0.02 10.91 -27.98
CA CYS A 75 1.39 10.67 -27.83
C CYS A 75 1.85 9.74 -28.96
N VAL A 76 2.81 10.20 -29.78
CA VAL A 76 3.41 9.41 -30.88
C VAL A 76 4.09 8.14 -30.39
N PHE A 77 4.53 8.16 -29.14
CA PHE A 77 5.02 6.99 -28.42
C PHE A 77 4.04 6.76 -27.27
N GLN A 78 3.24 5.71 -27.35
CA GLN A 78 2.51 5.25 -26.17
C GLN A 78 3.58 4.85 -25.16
N ALA A 79 3.95 5.77 -24.26
CA ALA A 79 4.92 5.49 -23.22
C ALA A 79 4.29 4.37 -22.40
N MET A 80 4.70 3.14 -22.70
CA MET A 80 4.35 1.92 -22.00
C MET A 80 4.93 2.07 -20.60
N GLY A 81 4.26 2.84 -19.76
CA GLY A 81 4.56 2.95 -18.36
C GLY A 81 4.43 1.56 -17.74
N GLY A 82 5.56 0.88 -17.61
CA GLY A 82 5.81 -0.07 -16.53
C GLY A 82 5.03 -1.38 -16.57
N LEU A 83 4.70 -1.95 -17.74
CA LEU A 83 4.46 -3.39 -17.83
C LEU A 83 5.79 -4.08 -18.12
N THR A 84 6.67 -4.16 -17.12
CA THR A 84 7.93 -4.91 -17.24
C THR A 84 7.71 -6.42 -17.14
N GLY A 85 6.50 -6.86 -16.80
CA GLY A 85 6.04 -8.25 -16.81
C GLY A 85 4.54 -8.38 -16.47
N PHE A 86 3.97 -9.59 -16.56
CA PHE A 86 2.55 -9.84 -16.19
C PHE A 86 2.25 -9.49 -14.72
N SER A 87 3.25 -9.61 -13.86
CA SER A 87 3.20 -9.17 -12.46
C SER A 87 2.92 -7.67 -12.32
N SER A 88 3.31 -6.84 -13.29
CA SER A 88 3.00 -5.42 -13.28
C SER A 88 1.49 -5.13 -13.38
N LEU A 89 0.67 -6.09 -13.81
CA LEU A 89 -0.79 -5.96 -13.79
C LEU A 89 -1.39 -6.21 -12.40
N LEU A 90 -0.67 -6.91 -11.53
CA LEU A 90 -1.13 -7.15 -10.17
C LEU A 90 -1.10 -5.83 -9.39
N PRO A 91 -2.10 -5.59 -8.53
CA PRO A 91 -2.03 -4.51 -7.54
C PRO A 91 -0.71 -4.58 -6.80
N GLY A 92 -0.07 -3.45 -6.49
CA GLY A 92 1.27 -3.41 -5.86
C GLY A 92 1.41 -4.32 -4.64
N MET A 93 0.32 -4.54 -3.90
CA MET A 93 0.25 -5.44 -2.74
C MET A 93 0.29 -6.94 -3.07
N ALA A 94 -0.03 -7.33 -4.30
CA ALA A 94 -0.04 -8.71 -4.80
C ALA A 94 1.14 -8.98 -5.77
N ARG A 95 2.00 -7.98 -6.01
CA ARG A 95 3.22 -8.15 -6.81
C ARG A 95 4.27 -8.90 -5.98
N MET A 96 4.42 -10.20 -6.26
CA MET A 96 5.41 -11.08 -5.61
C MET A 96 6.76 -11.13 -6.34
N ASP A 97 6.91 -10.41 -7.46
CA ASP A 97 8.15 -10.35 -8.23
C ASP A 97 9.03 -9.18 -7.79
N ALA A 98 10.32 -9.23 -8.15
CA ALA A 98 11.33 -8.26 -7.73
C ALA A 98 10.97 -6.79 -8.05
N SER A 99 10.03 -6.52 -8.96
CA SER A 99 9.55 -5.18 -9.28
C SER A 99 8.57 -4.59 -8.24
N GLY A 100 7.95 -5.43 -7.40
CA GLY A 100 7.05 -5.04 -6.30
C GLY A 100 7.64 -5.23 -4.91
N VAL A 101 8.75 -5.97 -4.80
CA VAL A 101 9.54 -6.08 -3.58
C VAL A 101 10.22 -4.72 -3.39
N GLY A 102 9.58 -3.82 -2.64
CA GLY A 102 10.32 -2.72 -2.01
C GLY A 102 11.54 -3.36 -1.35
N GLY A 103 12.73 -2.96 -1.80
CA GLY A 103 13.95 -3.72 -1.55
C GLY A 103 14.02 -4.20 -0.11
N SER A 104 14.29 -5.50 0.09
CA SER A 104 14.59 -6.00 1.42
C SER A 104 15.74 -5.15 1.95
N LEU A 105 15.49 -4.43 3.04
CA LEU A 105 16.58 -3.82 3.79
C LEU A 105 17.57 -4.93 4.13
N THR A 106 18.85 -4.65 3.93
CA THR A 106 19.91 -5.51 4.47
C THR A 106 19.82 -5.50 5.99
N GLU A 107 20.32 -6.53 6.66
CA GLU A 107 20.27 -6.63 8.13
C GLU A 107 20.91 -5.38 8.78
N ALA A 108 21.97 -4.85 8.17
CA ALA A 108 22.63 -3.61 8.60
C ALA A 108 21.74 -2.35 8.45
N GLU A 109 20.89 -2.28 7.42
CA GLU A 109 19.95 -1.16 7.24
C GLU A 109 18.73 -1.30 8.16
N LEU A 110 18.34 -2.54 8.49
CA LEU A 110 17.24 -2.82 9.42
C LEU A 110 17.64 -2.49 10.87
N ASP A 111 18.90 -2.74 11.22
CA ASP A 111 19.47 -2.43 12.55
C ASP A 111 20.02 -0.99 12.66
N ALA A 112 19.95 -0.19 11.60
CA ALA A 112 20.43 1.17 11.62
C ALA A 112 19.66 2.03 12.65
N PRO A 113 20.36 2.92 13.40
CA PRO A 113 19.71 3.76 14.39
C PRO A 113 18.77 4.77 13.71
N ILE A 114 17.61 5.03 14.34
CA ILE A 114 16.66 6.03 13.86
C ILE A 114 17.31 7.42 13.95
N THR A 115 17.48 8.06 12.80
CA THR A 115 18.10 9.37 12.61
C THR A 115 17.07 10.48 12.41
N ALA A 116 17.55 11.72 12.35
CA ALA A 116 16.73 12.89 12.07
C ALA A 116 16.15 12.91 10.65
N ASN A 117 16.75 12.19 9.71
CA ASN A 117 16.31 12.10 8.31
C ASN A 117 15.23 11.03 8.08
N ASP A 118 14.96 10.21 9.09
CA ASP A 118 13.97 9.16 8.99
C ASP A 118 12.53 9.68 9.03
N HIS A 119 11.62 8.83 8.53
CA HIS A 119 10.22 9.16 8.42
C HIS A 119 9.67 9.64 9.78
N PRO A 120 8.88 10.73 9.82
CA PRO A 120 8.38 11.33 11.08
C PRO A 120 7.73 10.32 12.03
N PHE A 121 7.08 9.29 11.47
CA PHE A 121 6.51 8.19 12.23
C PHE A 121 7.55 7.42 13.06
N LEU A 122 8.69 7.05 12.47
CA LEU A 122 9.76 6.33 13.19
C LEU A 122 10.34 7.18 14.31
N ARG A 123 10.54 8.48 14.07
CA ARG A 123 11.03 9.43 15.08
C ARG A 123 10.07 9.61 16.25
N ALA A 124 8.76 9.69 15.97
CA ALA A 124 7.74 9.84 17.01
C ALA A 124 7.62 8.60 17.92
N HIS A 125 7.89 7.42 17.37
CA HIS A 125 7.75 6.15 18.08
C HIS A 125 9.08 5.54 18.57
N ALA A 126 10.21 6.19 18.32
CA ALA A 126 11.55 5.69 18.69
C ALA A 126 11.66 5.32 20.19
N ALA A 127 11.06 6.12 21.07
CA ALA A 127 11.06 5.86 22.52
C ALA A 127 10.33 4.56 22.93
N HIS A 128 9.42 4.06 22.09
CA HIS A 128 8.65 2.84 22.37
C HIS A 128 9.31 1.56 21.83
N LEU A 129 10.39 1.68 21.05
CA LEU A 129 11.08 0.55 20.42
C LEU A 129 12.18 -0.07 21.29
N GLY A 130 12.57 0.58 22.39
CA GLY A 130 13.59 0.11 23.34
C GLY A 130 13.48 -1.36 23.80
N PRO A 131 12.28 -1.93 24.06
CA PRO A 131 12.17 -3.34 24.47
C PRO A 131 12.32 -4.36 23.33
N TYR A 132 12.31 -3.92 22.06
CA TYR A 132 12.40 -4.79 20.88
C TYR A 132 13.78 -4.78 20.21
N GLN A 133 14.77 -4.10 20.80
CA GLN A 133 16.15 -4.09 20.33
C GLN A 133 16.78 -5.48 20.47
N HIS A 134 17.30 -6.02 19.36
CA HIS A 134 17.95 -7.34 19.32
C HIS A 134 19.12 -7.41 20.33
N PRO A 135 19.31 -8.53 21.05
CA PRO A 135 20.23 -8.64 22.20
C PRO A 135 21.72 -8.41 21.89
N GLN A 136 22.12 -8.28 20.62
CA GLN A 136 23.52 -8.05 20.22
C GLN A 136 24.03 -6.65 20.62
N ASN A 137 23.16 -5.65 20.72
CA ASN A 137 23.54 -4.28 21.13
C ASN A 137 23.76 -4.10 22.64
N ARG A 138 23.50 -5.13 23.47
CA ARG A 138 23.71 -5.03 24.92
C ARG A 138 25.18 -5.15 25.33
N LEU A 139 26.02 -5.78 24.51
CA LEU A 139 27.39 -6.11 24.90
C LEU A 139 28.40 -4.98 24.67
N GLU A 140 28.11 -4.02 23.79
CA GLU A 140 29.06 -2.92 23.50
C GLU A 140 28.94 -1.74 24.48
N GLY A 141 27.77 -1.56 25.13
CA GLY A 141 27.55 -0.48 26.09
C GLY A 141 28.25 -0.62 27.44
N ASN A 142 28.80 -1.80 27.77
CA ASN A 142 29.43 -2.05 29.06
C ASN A 142 30.97 -2.03 29.03
N ALA A 143 31.58 -1.91 27.85
CA ALA A 143 33.04 -1.80 27.71
C ALA A 143 33.55 -0.37 27.90
N GLN A 144 32.67 0.64 27.76
CA GLN A 144 33.07 2.05 27.77
C GLN A 144 33.00 2.71 29.16
N LEU A 145 32.35 2.07 30.14
CA LEU A 145 32.28 2.57 31.53
C LEU A 145 33.41 2.02 32.43
N SER A 146 34.16 1.01 32.00
CA SER A 146 35.26 0.44 32.79
C SER A 146 36.59 1.22 32.71
N ASN A 147 36.75 2.08 31.70
CA ASN A 147 38.02 2.79 31.46
C ASN A 147 38.06 4.22 32.03
N CYS A 148 37.03 4.67 32.73
CA CYS A 148 36.95 6.05 33.26
C CYS A 148 37.19 6.16 34.78
N VAL A 149 37.81 5.16 35.43
CA VAL A 149 38.11 5.18 36.88
C VAL A 149 39.61 5.00 37.21
N LEU A 150 40.51 5.16 36.23
CA LEU A 150 41.96 5.20 36.51
C LEU A 150 42.63 6.43 35.86
N SER A 151 42.34 7.60 36.39
CA SER A 151 43.27 8.74 36.44
C SER A 151 42.72 9.80 37.40
N CYS A 152 43.12 9.67 38.67
CA CYS A 152 43.34 10.72 39.68
C CYS A 152 43.90 10.04 40.93
#